data_AF-A0A833PB61-F1
#
_entry.id   AF-A0A833PB61-F1
#
_cell.length_a   1.000
_cell.length_b   1.000
_cell.length_c   1.000
_cell.angle_alpha   90.00
_cell.angle_beta   90.00
_cell.angle_gamma   90.00
#
_symmetry.space_group_name_H-M   'P 1'
#
loop_
_entity.id
_entity.type
_entity.pdbx_description
1 polymer ?
#
loop_
_entity_poly.entity_id
_entity_poly.type
_entity_poly.pdbx_seq_one_letter_code
_entity_poly.pdbx_strand_id
1 'polypeptide(L)'
;MANKTIFASKQQAKPKTIEYNEAGGRAYTLNSRAALAQLTATGTLNQTFYQNAQVQLDHILNLALEVEPAFVAKTAIYARQKAQMKDTPVVLLALLSELDTDLFKQIFPLIIDNGKQLRNFVQIMRSGMIGRKSLGSLPKRMVNEWILSASAQQLLAANVGNSPSLADVLKMTHPKPKTIEQDAFFAYVLGKEYQFEQLPAQVQALEEFRSGVSTELPKVPMQLLTHLNLTTQQWAEIACHGSWQMLRMNLNTFLCHDVFKIKGMTKIIADKLMDEQAIKKSRVFPYQLMMAWSALAESMPPEIAKALKFAVQCSISNIPKLQGNVVIAIDVSGSMSSSVPSLVTVREQPHNCVV
;
A
#
# COMPACT_ATOMS: atom_id res chain seq x y z
N MET A 1 -64.51 5.99 -3.96
CA MET A 1 -63.42 7.00 -3.92
C MET A 1 -62.19 6.36 -3.32
N ALA A 2 -61.01 6.53 -3.92
CA ALA A 2 -59.76 5.92 -3.44
C ALA A 2 -59.36 6.47 -2.06
N ASN A 3 -58.86 5.59 -1.18
CA ASN A 3 -58.44 5.93 0.17
C ASN A 3 -57.16 6.80 0.12
N LYS A 4 -57.33 8.11 0.33
CA LYS A 4 -56.24 9.11 0.22
C LYS A 4 -55.10 8.88 1.22
N THR A 5 -55.33 8.12 2.29
CA THR A 5 -54.31 7.77 3.29
C THR A 5 -53.38 6.65 2.81
N ILE A 6 -53.88 5.77 1.94
CA ILE A 6 -53.10 4.65 1.36
C ILE A 6 -52.40 5.08 0.06
N PHE A 7 -53.00 5.98 -0.71
CA PHE A 7 -52.47 6.46 -2.00
C PHE A 7 -51.82 7.85 -1.92
N ALA A 8 -51.32 8.27 -0.75
CA ALA A 8 -50.57 9.52 -0.62
C ALA A 8 -49.22 9.41 -1.36
N SER A 9 -48.87 10.41 -2.17
CA SER A 9 -47.58 10.48 -2.84
C SER A 9 -46.44 10.40 -1.83
N LYS A 10 -45.38 9.62 -2.12
CA LYS A 10 -44.14 9.57 -1.31
C LYS A 10 -43.73 10.99 -0.93
N GLN A 11 -43.77 11.30 0.36
CA GLN A 11 -43.30 12.56 0.91
C GLN A 11 -41.88 12.82 0.39
N GLN A 12 -41.65 14.03 -0.12
CA GLN A 12 -40.31 14.51 -0.45
C GLN A 12 -39.38 14.28 0.74
N ALA A 13 -38.16 13.81 0.47
CA ALA A 13 -37.15 13.57 1.49
C ALA A 13 -37.01 14.82 2.37
N LYS A 14 -37.19 14.65 3.68
CA LYS A 14 -36.97 15.73 4.66
C LYS A 14 -35.58 16.35 4.42
N PRO A 15 -35.43 17.68 4.53
CA PRO A 15 -34.11 18.30 4.43
C PRO A 15 -33.16 17.68 5.45
N LYS A 16 -31.92 17.38 5.01
CA LYS A 16 -30.87 16.79 5.87
C LYS A 16 -30.75 17.60 7.17
N THR A 17 -30.70 16.89 8.29
CA THR A 17 -30.51 17.47 9.62
C THR A 17 -29.31 18.42 9.61
N ILE A 18 -29.54 19.67 9.99
CA ILE A 18 -28.49 20.65 10.26
C ILE A 18 -27.99 20.33 11.68
N GLU A 19 -26.75 19.88 11.80
CA GLU A 19 -26.06 19.66 13.06
C GLU A 19 -25.00 20.76 13.30
N TYR A 20 -24.21 20.61 14.35
CA TYR A 20 -23.08 21.49 14.65
C TYR A 20 -21.77 20.77 14.38
N ASN A 21 -20.79 21.45 13.78
CA ASN A 21 -19.42 20.96 13.64
C ASN A 21 -18.65 21.03 14.97
N GLU A 22 -17.41 20.57 14.98
CA GLU A 22 -16.52 20.59 16.17
C GLU A 22 -16.31 22.00 16.76
N ALA A 23 -16.49 23.06 15.96
CA ALA A 23 -16.40 24.46 16.39
C ALA A 23 -17.76 25.07 16.78
N GLY A 24 -18.82 24.26 16.86
CA GLY A 24 -20.17 24.71 17.21
C GLY A 24 -20.91 25.47 16.10
N GLY A 25 -20.39 25.47 14.87
CA GLY A 25 -21.02 26.09 13.70
C GLY A 25 -21.99 25.14 13.00
N ARG A 26 -23.09 25.66 12.43
CA ARG A 26 -24.08 24.84 11.71
C ARG A 26 -23.47 24.17 10.47
N ALA A 27 -23.65 22.87 10.32
CA ALA A 27 -23.16 22.07 9.20
C ALA A 27 -24.13 20.96 8.80
N TYR A 28 -24.02 20.49 7.56
CA TYR A 28 -24.80 19.33 7.08
C TYR A 28 -24.04 18.04 7.34
N THR A 29 -24.72 17.06 7.91
CA THR A 29 -24.14 15.73 8.11
C THR A 29 -24.13 14.96 6.78
N LEU A 30 -22.99 14.35 6.45
CA LEU A 30 -22.89 13.43 5.33
C LEU A 30 -23.72 12.18 5.63
N ASN A 31 -24.36 11.61 4.61
CA ASN A 31 -24.99 10.30 4.79
C ASN A 31 -23.90 9.21 4.87
N SER A 32 -24.23 8.05 5.43
CA SER A 32 -23.24 7.00 5.72
C SER A 32 -22.47 6.54 4.48
N ARG A 33 -23.13 6.46 3.30
CA ARG A 33 -22.46 6.16 2.03
C ARG A 33 -21.42 7.21 1.64
N ALA A 34 -21.76 8.49 1.74
CA ALA A 34 -20.86 9.59 1.41
C ALA A 34 -19.73 9.73 2.43
N ALA A 35 -20.03 9.57 3.72
CA ALA A 35 -19.04 9.59 4.80
C ALA A 35 -18.04 8.43 4.65
N LEU A 36 -18.51 7.22 4.39
CA LEU A 36 -17.65 6.05 4.14
C LEU A 36 -16.79 6.28 2.90
N ALA A 37 -17.37 6.73 1.79
CA ALA A 37 -16.63 7.00 0.57
C ALA A 37 -15.54 8.07 0.76
N GLN A 38 -15.84 9.15 1.50
CA GLN A 38 -14.87 10.19 1.83
C GLN A 38 -13.73 9.62 2.68
N LEU A 39 -14.05 9.02 3.83
CA LEU A 39 -13.05 8.47 4.75
C LEU A 39 -12.18 7.39 4.12
N THR A 40 -12.75 6.57 3.25
CA THR A 40 -11.99 5.48 2.59
C THR A 40 -11.13 5.97 1.42
N ALA A 41 -11.43 7.14 0.85
CA ALA A 41 -10.64 7.76 -0.21
C ALA A 41 -9.57 8.73 0.33
N THR A 42 -9.80 9.34 1.50
CA THR A 42 -8.92 10.39 2.05
C THR A 42 -8.31 10.03 3.41
N GLY A 43 -8.87 9.06 4.14
CA GLY A 43 -8.45 8.71 5.49
C GLY A 43 -7.34 7.66 5.50
N THR A 44 -6.17 8.03 6.00
CA THR A 44 -5.09 7.08 6.28
C THR A 44 -5.19 6.58 7.72
N LEU A 45 -5.22 5.26 7.93
CA LEU A 45 -5.12 4.61 9.24
C LEU A 45 -3.68 4.71 9.82
N ASN A 46 -3.08 5.89 9.82
CA ASN A 46 -1.72 6.15 10.28
C ASN A 46 -1.70 7.14 11.44
N GLN A 47 -0.64 7.05 12.24
CA GLN A 47 -0.46 7.76 13.50
C GLN A 47 -0.56 9.29 13.37
N THR A 48 -1.62 9.83 13.96
CA THR A 48 -1.46 10.91 14.94
C THR A 48 -1.73 10.29 16.32
N PHE A 49 -0.65 9.97 17.05
CA PHE A 49 -0.66 9.76 18.50
C PHE A 49 -1.70 8.76 19.08
N TYR A 50 -1.72 7.50 18.60
CA TYR A 50 -2.44 6.32 19.15
C TYR A 50 -3.96 6.39 19.47
N GLN A 51 -4.56 7.54 19.74
CA GLN A 51 -6.00 7.70 19.99
C GLN A 51 -6.81 7.89 18.69
N ASN A 52 -6.24 8.54 17.66
CA ASN A 52 -7.00 8.86 16.43
C ASN A 52 -7.17 7.67 15.47
N ALA A 53 -6.21 6.73 15.42
CA ALA A 53 -6.26 5.63 14.47
C ALA A 53 -7.34 4.59 14.82
N GLN A 54 -7.51 4.29 16.11
CA GLN A 54 -8.56 3.38 16.58
C GLN A 54 -9.94 4.00 16.36
N VAL A 55 -10.13 5.27 16.74
CA VAL A 55 -11.38 6.01 16.52
C VAL A 55 -11.73 6.07 15.05
N GLN A 56 -10.76 6.32 14.17
CA GLN A 56 -10.99 6.34 12.72
C GLN A 56 -11.38 4.97 12.18
N LEU A 57 -10.75 3.90 12.68
CA LEU A 57 -11.10 2.54 12.29
C LEU A 57 -12.50 2.16 12.76
N ASP A 58 -12.84 2.46 14.01
CA ASP A 58 -14.18 2.22 14.56
C ASP A 58 -15.23 3.01 13.76
N HIS A 59 -14.93 4.25 13.39
CA HIS A 59 -15.80 5.06 12.53
C HIS A 59 -15.99 4.43 11.14
N ILE A 60 -14.93 3.94 10.50
CA ILE A 60 -15.03 3.23 9.22
C ILE A 60 -15.88 1.97 9.35
N LEU A 61 -15.68 1.17 10.40
CA LEU A 61 -16.43 -0.06 10.63
C LEU A 61 -17.92 0.23 10.88
N ASN A 62 -18.23 1.20 11.73
CA ASN A 62 -19.61 1.60 12.02
C ASN A 62 -20.32 2.08 10.75
N LEU A 63 -19.71 2.97 9.97
CA LEU A 63 -20.27 3.44 8.70
C LEU A 63 -20.44 2.31 7.69
N ALA A 64 -19.52 1.35 7.65
CA ALA A 64 -19.61 0.20 6.75
C ALA A 64 -20.74 -0.75 7.14
N LEU A 65 -21.10 -0.85 8.43
CA LEU A 65 -22.24 -1.63 8.91
C LEU A 65 -23.60 -0.96 8.63
N GLU A 66 -23.62 0.36 8.41
CA GLU A 66 -24.83 1.12 8.09
C GLU A 66 -25.22 1.11 6.60
N VAL A 67 -24.39 0.54 5.73
CA VAL A 67 -24.59 0.53 4.28
C VAL A 67 -24.59 -0.88 3.72
N GLU A 68 -25.10 -1.04 2.49
CA GLU A 68 -25.22 -2.37 1.89
C GLU A 68 -23.83 -2.98 1.58
N PRO A 69 -23.63 -4.29 1.78
CA PRO A 69 -22.35 -4.96 1.50
C PRO A 69 -21.81 -4.71 0.08
N ALA A 70 -22.70 -4.61 -0.92
CA ALA A 70 -22.33 -4.27 -2.28
C ALA A 70 -21.70 -2.86 -2.41
N PHE A 71 -22.12 -1.90 -1.59
CA PHE A 71 -21.51 -0.57 -1.54
C PHE A 71 -20.14 -0.62 -0.84
N VAL A 72 -20.01 -1.38 0.25
CA VAL A 72 -18.73 -1.62 0.93
C VAL A 72 -17.71 -2.22 -0.04
N ALA A 73 -18.11 -3.22 -0.82
CA ALA A 73 -17.27 -3.89 -1.81
C ALA A 73 -16.79 -2.92 -2.91
N LYS A 74 -17.70 -2.13 -3.49
CA LYS A 74 -17.34 -1.09 -4.48
C LYS A 74 -16.39 -0.05 -3.90
N THR A 75 -16.63 0.36 -2.66
CA THR A 75 -15.79 1.32 -1.95
C THR A 75 -14.39 0.77 -1.69
N ALA A 76 -14.26 -0.49 -1.29
CA ALA A 76 -12.97 -1.16 -1.11
C ALA A 76 -12.17 -1.22 -2.43
N ILE A 77 -12.82 -1.59 -3.53
CA ILE A 77 -12.19 -1.64 -4.86
C ILE A 77 -11.72 -0.24 -5.27
N TYR A 78 -12.57 0.78 -5.11
CA TYR A 78 -12.21 2.15 -5.43
C TYR A 78 -11.02 2.64 -4.59
N ALA A 79 -11.06 2.39 -3.28
CA ALA A 79 -10.00 2.75 -2.35
C ALA A 79 -8.66 2.12 -2.77
N ARG A 80 -8.66 0.83 -3.16
CA ARG A 80 -7.44 0.14 -3.61
C ARG A 80 -6.95 0.62 -4.98
N GLN A 81 -7.82 0.70 -5.97
CA GLN A 81 -7.41 0.84 -7.38
C GLN A 81 -7.33 2.29 -7.87
N LYS A 82 -8.08 3.20 -7.24
CA LYS A 82 -8.18 4.61 -7.63
C LYS A 82 -7.58 5.54 -6.59
N ALA A 83 -7.97 5.40 -5.31
CA ALA A 83 -7.40 6.20 -4.23
C ALA A 83 -6.03 5.69 -3.74
N GLN A 84 -5.62 4.48 -4.17
CA GLN A 84 -4.33 3.85 -3.83
C GLN A 84 -4.08 3.66 -2.33
N MET A 85 -5.17 3.46 -1.59
CA MET A 85 -5.13 3.17 -0.17
C MET A 85 -4.58 1.76 0.07
N LYS A 86 -3.91 1.59 1.21
CA LYS A 86 -3.25 0.34 1.58
C LYS A 86 -4.08 -0.45 2.57
N ASP A 87 -4.34 0.10 3.75
CA ASP A 87 -4.91 -0.69 4.85
C ASP A 87 -6.44 -0.68 4.85
N THR A 88 -7.05 0.49 4.62
CA THR A 88 -8.51 0.66 4.55
C THR A 88 -9.23 -0.32 3.62
N PRO A 89 -8.82 -0.53 2.35
CA PRO A 89 -9.50 -1.52 1.50
C PRO A 89 -9.40 -2.95 2.03
N VAL A 90 -8.31 -3.29 2.73
CA VAL A 90 -8.14 -4.62 3.35
C VAL A 90 -9.03 -4.78 4.58
N VAL A 91 -9.23 -3.71 5.37
CA VAL A 91 -10.21 -3.68 6.47
C VAL A 91 -11.62 -3.95 5.94
N LEU A 92 -12.04 -3.24 4.89
CA LEU A 92 -13.36 -3.44 4.29
C LEU A 92 -13.53 -4.85 3.70
N LEU A 93 -12.47 -5.39 3.08
CA LEU A 93 -12.45 -6.78 2.62
C LEU A 93 -12.61 -7.75 3.80
N ALA A 94 -11.90 -7.54 4.91
CA ALA A 94 -12.00 -8.37 6.10
C ALA A 94 -13.42 -8.34 6.67
N LEU A 95 -14.04 -7.16 6.76
CA LEU A 95 -15.44 -7.01 7.20
C LEU A 95 -16.41 -7.77 6.29
N LEU A 96 -16.21 -7.72 4.97
CA LEU A 96 -17.02 -8.48 4.01
C LEU A 96 -16.93 -9.99 4.21
N SER A 97 -15.85 -10.51 4.80
CA SER A 97 -15.75 -11.93 5.12
C SER A 97 -16.77 -12.40 6.18
N GLU A 98 -17.34 -11.46 6.96
CA GLU A 98 -18.47 -11.69 7.87
C GLU A 98 -19.81 -11.36 7.23
N LEU A 99 -19.88 -10.25 6.49
CA LEU A 99 -21.15 -9.71 5.99
C LEU A 99 -21.68 -10.42 4.75
N ASP A 100 -20.78 -10.75 3.80
CA ASP A 100 -21.16 -11.33 2.52
C ASP A 100 -20.00 -12.14 1.92
N THR A 101 -20.08 -13.45 2.12
CA THR A 101 -19.01 -14.36 1.71
C THR A 101 -18.79 -14.45 0.21
N ASP A 102 -19.79 -14.12 -0.62
CA ASP A 102 -19.68 -14.21 -2.07
C ASP A 102 -19.04 -12.95 -2.64
N LEU A 103 -19.43 -11.77 -2.15
CA LEU A 103 -18.71 -10.53 -2.44
C LEU A 103 -17.26 -10.61 -1.96
N PHE A 104 -17.01 -11.12 -0.75
CA PHE A 104 -15.65 -11.33 -0.24
C PHE A 104 -14.80 -12.15 -1.21
N LYS A 105 -15.28 -13.32 -1.66
CA LYS A 105 -14.57 -14.16 -2.64
C LYS A 105 -14.28 -13.41 -3.92
N GLN A 106 -15.27 -12.68 -4.44
CA GLN A 106 -15.17 -11.98 -5.71
C GLN A 106 -14.13 -10.87 -5.68
N ILE A 107 -14.08 -10.09 -4.60
CA ILE A 107 -13.21 -8.91 -4.52
C ILE A 107 -11.83 -9.20 -3.91
N PHE A 108 -11.65 -10.33 -3.22
CA PHE A 108 -10.36 -10.72 -2.64
C PHE A 108 -9.17 -10.57 -3.59
N PRO A 109 -9.16 -11.13 -4.82
CA PRO A 109 -8.03 -10.99 -5.74
C PRO A 109 -7.84 -9.56 -6.26
N LEU A 110 -8.87 -8.71 -6.19
CA LEU A 110 -8.80 -7.30 -6.62
C LEU A 110 -8.15 -6.40 -5.55
N ILE A 111 -8.20 -6.83 -4.29
CA ILE A 111 -7.64 -6.10 -3.15
C ILE A 111 -6.27 -6.68 -2.74
N ILE A 112 -6.16 -8.01 -2.68
CA ILE A 112 -4.95 -8.74 -2.30
C ILE A 112 -4.10 -9.02 -3.53
N ASP A 113 -3.54 -7.95 -4.08
CA ASP A 113 -2.74 -7.96 -5.31
C ASP A 113 -1.24 -8.23 -5.08
N ASN A 114 -0.78 -8.27 -3.82
CA ASN A 114 0.61 -8.53 -3.46
C ASN A 114 0.76 -9.12 -2.05
N GLY A 115 1.95 -9.64 -1.76
CA GLY A 115 2.24 -10.28 -0.48
C GLY A 115 2.13 -9.37 0.74
N LYS A 116 2.36 -8.06 0.61
CA LYS A 116 2.14 -7.11 1.71
C LYS A 116 0.64 -7.02 2.04
N GLN A 117 -0.23 -6.91 1.04
CA GLN A 117 -1.68 -6.89 1.26
C GLN A 117 -2.18 -8.21 1.86
N LEU A 118 -1.61 -9.34 1.43
CA LEU A 118 -1.90 -10.65 2.01
C LEU A 118 -1.56 -10.69 3.52
N ARG A 119 -0.36 -10.25 3.89
CA ARG A 119 0.08 -10.21 5.29
C ARG A 119 -0.76 -9.22 6.11
N ASN A 120 -1.07 -8.05 5.54
CA ASN A 120 -1.97 -7.07 6.17
C ASN A 120 -3.36 -7.67 6.43
N PHE A 121 -3.91 -8.43 5.48
CA PHE A 121 -5.19 -9.11 5.63
C PHE A 121 -5.15 -10.11 6.80
N VAL A 122 -4.11 -10.94 6.85
CA VAL A 122 -3.92 -11.90 7.95
C VAL A 122 -3.77 -11.16 9.29
N GLN A 123 -3.04 -10.04 9.33
CA GLN A 123 -2.91 -9.23 10.54
C GLN A 123 -4.27 -8.71 11.03
N ILE A 124 -5.07 -8.13 10.13
CA ILE A 124 -6.40 -7.58 10.45
C ILE A 124 -7.33 -8.70 10.94
N MET A 125 -7.32 -9.87 10.30
CA MET A 125 -8.15 -11.01 10.71
C MET A 125 -7.76 -11.57 12.09
N ARG A 126 -6.50 -11.40 12.51
CA ARG A 126 -6.01 -11.86 13.81
C ARG A 126 -6.17 -10.84 14.93
N SER A 127 -6.33 -9.56 14.60
CA SER A 127 -6.36 -8.50 15.60
C SER A 127 -7.61 -8.54 16.48
N GLY A 128 -8.67 -9.24 16.07
CA GLY A 128 -9.96 -9.23 16.78
C GLY A 128 -10.90 -8.11 16.35
N MET A 129 -10.41 -7.13 15.58
CA MET A 129 -11.14 -5.88 15.29
C MET A 129 -12.36 -6.09 14.40
N ILE A 130 -12.39 -7.17 13.62
CA ILE A 130 -13.51 -7.54 12.75
C ILE A 130 -14.45 -8.54 13.46
N GLY A 131 -14.33 -8.69 14.79
CA GLY A 131 -15.15 -9.62 15.57
C GLY A 131 -14.62 -11.06 15.64
N ARG A 132 -13.47 -11.34 15.02
CA ARG A 132 -12.77 -12.64 15.13
C ARG A 132 -11.26 -12.47 15.24
N LYS A 133 -10.62 -13.44 15.90
CA LYS A 133 -9.15 -13.49 16.14
C LYS A 133 -8.43 -14.56 15.32
N SER A 134 -9.12 -15.16 14.34
CA SER A 134 -8.60 -16.26 13.51
C SER A 134 -9.14 -16.19 12.08
N LEU A 135 -8.49 -16.92 11.17
CA LEU A 135 -9.00 -17.10 9.81
C LEU A 135 -10.07 -18.19 9.81
N GLY A 136 -11.30 -17.84 9.42
CA GLY A 136 -12.33 -18.82 9.10
C GLY A 136 -11.96 -19.67 7.88
N SER A 137 -12.70 -20.75 7.64
CA SER A 137 -12.42 -21.71 6.55
C SER A 137 -12.31 -21.05 5.17
N LEU A 138 -13.18 -20.08 4.89
CA LEU A 138 -13.19 -19.37 3.63
C LEU A 138 -12.01 -18.39 3.47
N PRO A 139 -11.76 -17.43 4.38
CA PRO A 139 -10.55 -16.60 4.36
C PRO A 139 -9.25 -17.40 4.25
N LYS A 140 -9.14 -18.50 5.02
CA LYS A 140 -8.00 -19.41 4.97
C LYS A 140 -7.82 -20.02 3.58
N ARG A 141 -8.91 -20.48 2.94
CA ARG A 141 -8.87 -21.01 1.57
C ARG A 141 -8.42 -19.95 0.56
N MET A 142 -8.94 -18.72 0.63
CA MET A 142 -8.54 -17.64 -0.28
C MET A 142 -7.07 -17.27 -0.14
N VAL A 143 -6.54 -17.24 1.09
CA VAL A 143 -5.10 -17.04 1.35
C VAL A 143 -4.28 -18.18 0.75
N ASN A 144 -4.69 -19.43 0.94
CA ASN A 144 -4.02 -20.58 0.34
C ASN A 144 -4.05 -20.52 -1.19
N GLU A 145 -5.17 -20.15 -1.80
CA GLU A 145 -5.27 -20.02 -3.26
C GLU A 145 -4.34 -18.94 -3.81
N TRP A 146 -4.21 -17.81 -3.12
CA TRP A 146 -3.24 -16.78 -3.46
C TRP A 146 -1.80 -17.33 -3.40
N ILE A 147 -1.44 -17.98 -2.29
CA ILE A 147 -0.08 -18.53 -2.10
C ILE A 147 0.23 -19.61 -3.15
N LEU A 148 -0.73 -20.48 -3.44
CA LEU A 148 -0.58 -21.59 -4.39
C LEU A 148 -0.64 -21.17 -5.86
N SER A 149 -1.05 -19.94 -6.15
CA SER A 149 -1.05 -19.36 -7.51
C SER A 149 0.07 -18.34 -7.73
N ALA A 150 0.72 -17.88 -6.65
CA ALA A 150 1.80 -16.91 -6.71
C ALA A 150 3.04 -17.49 -7.39
N SER A 151 3.68 -16.67 -8.23
CA SER A 151 4.99 -17.00 -8.80
C SER A 151 6.09 -16.99 -7.73
N ALA A 152 7.23 -17.63 -8.01
CA ALA A 152 8.40 -17.58 -7.13
C ALA A 152 8.79 -16.12 -6.77
N GLN A 153 8.74 -15.21 -7.74
CA GLN A 153 9.01 -13.78 -7.50
C GLN A 153 7.99 -13.14 -6.55
N GLN A 154 6.69 -13.46 -6.69
CA GLN A 154 5.64 -12.94 -5.80
C GLN A 154 5.77 -13.50 -4.38
N LEU A 155 6.10 -14.79 -4.24
CA LEU A 155 6.36 -15.42 -2.95
C LEU A 155 7.60 -14.84 -2.28
N LEU A 156 8.68 -14.62 -3.02
CA LEU A 156 9.89 -13.99 -2.51
C LEU A 156 9.63 -12.53 -2.06
N ALA A 157 8.85 -11.78 -2.84
CA ALA A 157 8.40 -10.45 -2.44
C ALA A 157 7.47 -10.48 -1.23
N ALA A 158 6.62 -11.50 -1.09
CA ALA A 158 5.76 -11.69 0.07
C ALA A 158 6.56 -12.01 1.35
N ASN A 159 7.72 -12.65 1.20
CA ASN A 159 8.65 -12.93 2.28
C ASN A 159 9.33 -11.68 2.86
N VAL A 160 9.26 -10.54 2.16
CA VAL A 160 9.77 -9.26 2.69
C VAL A 160 8.79 -8.71 3.73
N GLY A 161 9.29 -8.52 4.95
CA GLY A 161 8.61 -7.85 6.06
C GLY A 161 8.10 -8.82 7.12
N ASN A 162 7.97 -8.29 8.33
CA ASN A 162 7.64 -9.05 9.53
C ASN A 162 6.31 -8.53 10.11
N SER A 163 5.58 -9.36 10.86
CA SER A 163 4.31 -9.05 11.53
C SER A 163 3.05 -8.92 10.64
N PRO A 164 2.44 -10.05 10.23
CA PRO A 164 3.02 -11.39 10.23
C PRO A 164 4.07 -11.53 9.13
N SER A 165 5.04 -12.44 9.33
CA SER A 165 5.94 -12.89 8.28
C SER A 165 5.21 -13.86 7.33
N LEU A 166 5.79 -14.15 6.15
CA LEU A 166 5.24 -15.21 5.28
C LEU A 166 5.26 -16.57 5.99
N ALA A 167 6.30 -16.85 6.79
CA ALA A 167 6.38 -18.08 7.59
C ALA A 167 5.20 -18.21 8.57
N ASP A 168 4.78 -17.13 9.22
CA ASP A 168 3.60 -17.15 10.11
C ASP A 168 2.32 -17.44 9.34
N VAL A 169 2.17 -16.87 8.14
CA VAL A 169 1.02 -17.13 7.27
C VAL A 169 0.99 -18.60 6.85
N LEU A 170 2.14 -19.17 6.44
CA LEU A 170 2.25 -20.59 6.08
C LEU A 170 1.91 -21.51 7.26
N LYS A 171 2.43 -21.21 8.47
CA LYS A 171 2.13 -21.94 9.70
C LYS A 171 0.65 -21.90 10.06
N MET A 172 -0.07 -20.82 9.77
CA MET A 172 -1.51 -20.72 10.07
C MET A 172 -2.39 -21.39 9.01
N THR A 173 -2.02 -21.26 7.74
CA THR A 173 -2.89 -21.59 6.62
C THR A 173 -2.62 -22.96 6.03
N HIS A 174 -1.44 -23.52 6.28
CA HIS A 174 -1.00 -24.86 5.83
C HIS A 174 -1.34 -25.14 4.35
N PRO A 175 -0.92 -24.28 3.41
CA PRO A 175 -1.11 -24.54 1.99
C PRO A 175 -0.38 -25.83 1.60
N LYS A 176 -1.04 -26.70 0.82
CA LYS A 176 -0.42 -27.90 0.27
C LYS A 176 0.29 -27.54 -1.04
N PRO A 177 1.63 -27.63 -1.11
CA PRO A 177 2.36 -27.25 -2.31
C PRO A 177 1.93 -28.10 -3.51
N LYS A 178 1.93 -27.50 -4.70
CA LYS A 178 1.56 -28.14 -5.96
C LYS A 178 2.77 -28.67 -6.75
N THR A 179 3.95 -28.14 -6.46
CA THR A 179 5.20 -28.47 -7.16
C THR A 179 6.32 -28.72 -6.15
N ILE A 180 7.35 -29.46 -6.58
CA ILE A 180 8.56 -29.71 -5.78
C ILE A 180 9.24 -28.39 -5.43
N GLU A 181 9.33 -27.46 -6.38
CA GLU A 181 9.92 -26.13 -6.17
C GLU A 181 9.17 -25.33 -5.09
N GLN A 182 7.84 -25.41 -5.08
CA GLN A 182 7.03 -24.72 -4.08
C GLN A 182 7.15 -25.38 -2.70
N ASP A 183 7.23 -26.71 -2.63
CA ASP A 183 7.48 -27.43 -1.39
C ASP A 183 8.85 -27.04 -0.79
N ALA A 184 9.90 -27.03 -1.61
CA ALA A 184 11.23 -26.58 -1.22
C ALA A 184 11.22 -25.12 -0.74
N PHE A 185 10.52 -24.22 -1.45
CA PHE A 185 10.37 -22.82 -1.03
C PHE A 185 9.64 -22.69 0.30
N PHE A 186 8.55 -23.44 0.53
CA PHE A 186 7.84 -23.41 1.81
C PHE A 186 8.70 -23.95 2.94
N ALA A 187 9.44 -25.04 2.70
CA ALA A 187 10.39 -25.58 3.67
C ALA A 187 11.48 -24.55 4.01
N TYR A 188 12.07 -23.88 3.00
CA TYR A 188 13.04 -22.80 3.17
C TYR A 188 12.49 -21.66 4.04
N VAL A 189 11.30 -21.13 3.72
CA VAL A 189 10.67 -20.04 4.50
C VAL A 189 10.34 -20.47 5.93
N LEU A 190 10.00 -21.75 6.13
CA LEU A 190 9.67 -22.30 7.45
C LEU A 190 10.91 -22.70 8.28
N GLY A 191 12.12 -22.67 7.70
CA GLY A 191 13.34 -23.15 8.34
C GLY A 191 13.36 -24.68 8.53
N LYS A 192 12.74 -25.43 7.62
CA LYS A 192 12.77 -26.90 7.58
C LYS A 192 13.86 -27.39 6.64
N GLU A 193 14.13 -28.70 6.64
CA GLU A 193 15.02 -29.31 5.65
C GLU A 193 14.46 -29.18 4.22
N TYR A 194 15.32 -28.83 3.28
CA TYR A 194 15.02 -28.70 1.85
C TYR A 194 16.26 -29.08 1.03
N GLN A 195 16.05 -29.40 -0.26
CA GLN A 195 17.14 -29.59 -1.21
C GLN A 195 17.39 -28.27 -1.95
N PHE A 196 18.64 -27.83 -1.99
CA PHE A 196 19.01 -26.52 -2.54
C PHE A 196 18.65 -26.40 -4.02
N GLU A 197 18.90 -27.47 -4.78
CA GLU A 197 18.68 -27.56 -6.23
C GLU A 197 17.19 -27.49 -6.59
N GLN A 198 16.31 -27.77 -5.62
CA GLN A 198 14.86 -27.69 -5.79
C GLN A 198 14.32 -26.29 -5.51
N LEU A 199 15.10 -25.38 -4.91
CA LEU A 199 14.64 -24.03 -4.65
C LEU A 199 14.40 -23.26 -5.95
N PRO A 200 13.53 -22.24 -5.95
CA PRO A 200 13.46 -21.33 -7.08
C PRO A 200 14.82 -20.69 -7.39
N ALA A 201 15.13 -20.51 -8.68
CA ALA A 201 16.43 -20.00 -9.12
C ALA A 201 16.81 -18.65 -8.46
N GLN A 202 15.82 -17.80 -8.18
CA GLN A 202 16.03 -16.52 -7.49
C GLN A 202 16.44 -16.69 -6.03
N VAL A 203 15.97 -17.74 -5.36
CA VAL A 203 16.35 -18.06 -3.98
C VAL A 203 17.74 -18.71 -3.96
N GLN A 204 18.03 -19.60 -4.90
CA GLN A 204 19.38 -20.16 -5.07
C GLN A 204 20.41 -19.05 -5.23
N ALA A 205 20.20 -18.14 -6.18
CA ALA A 205 21.10 -17.02 -6.42
C ALA A 205 21.23 -16.08 -5.20
N LEU A 206 20.16 -15.91 -4.40
CA LEU A 206 20.21 -15.12 -3.17
C LEU A 206 21.09 -15.78 -2.10
N GLU A 207 20.97 -17.09 -1.93
CA GLU A 207 21.77 -17.83 -0.94
C GLU A 207 23.24 -17.99 -1.37
N GLU A 208 23.51 -18.18 -2.66
CA GLU A 208 24.87 -18.15 -3.23
C GLU A 208 25.52 -16.78 -3.03
N PHE A 209 24.76 -15.70 -3.22
CA PHE A 209 25.23 -14.35 -2.96
C PHE A 209 25.51 -14.10 -1.46
N ARG A 210 24.62 -14.58 -0.57
CA ARG A 210 24.78 -14.45 0.89
C ARG A 210 25.97 -15.25 1.43
N SER A 211 26.23 -16.43 0.85
CA SER A 211 27.34 -17.30 1.26
C SER A 211 28.69 -16.87 0.67
N GLY A 212 28.70 -15.93 -0.28
CA GLY A 212 29.91 -15.47 -0.97
C GLY A 212 30.38 -16.41 -2.09
N VAL A 213 29.59 -17.43 -2.43
CA VAL A 213 29.85 -18.31 -3.59
C VAL A 213 29.73 -17.54 -4.90
N SER A 214 28.76 -16.62 -4.97
CA SER A 214 28.58 -15.73 -6.12
C SER A 214 28.74 -14.26 -5.72
N THR A 215 29.33 -13.47 -6.61
CA THR A 215 29.38 -12.00 -6.51
C THR A 215 28.34 -11.31 -7.38
N GLU A 216 27.63 -12.08 -8.22
CA GLU A 216 26.59 -11.58 -9.11
C GLU A 216 25.35 -11.17 -8.33
N LEU A 217 24.82 -9.98 -8.62
CA LEU A 217 23.68 -9.45 -7.90
C LEU A 217 22.40 -10.22 -8.26
N PRO A 218 21.75 -10.88 -7.28
CA PRO A 218 20.56 -11.67 -7.55
C PRO A 218 19.35 -10.77 -7.86
N LYS A 219 18.49 -11.21 -8.78
CA LYS A 219 17.28 -10.48 -9.22
C LYS A 219 16.13 -10.62 -8.21
N VAL A 220 16.33 -10.09 -7.00
CA VAL A 220 15.41 -10.21 -5.87
C VAL A 220 14.98 -8.84 -5.35
N PRO A 221 13.93 -8.74 -4.51
CA PRO A 221 13.58 -7.49 -3.84
C PRO A 221 14.79 -6.91 -3.09
N MET A 222 15.12 -5.65 -3.38
CA MET A 222 16.26 -4.93 -2.78
C MET A 222 16.30 -5.03 -1.24
N GLN A 223 15.14 -5.08 -0.58
CA GLN A 223 15.04 -5.22 0.88
C GLN A 223 15.69 -6.49 1.43
N LEU A 224 15.85 -7.53 0.60
CA LEU A 224 16.57 -8.75 0.95
C LEU A 224 18.10 -8.62 0.82
N LEU A 225 18.58 -7.52 0.25
CA LEU A 225 19.98 -7.23 -0.02
C LEU A 225 20.53 -6.08 0.84
N THR A 226 19.70 -5.12 1.24
CA THR A 226 20.15 -3.87 1.90
C THR A 226 20.84 -4.05 3.25
N HIS A 227 20.72 -5.21 3.88
CA HIS A 227 21.38 -5.52 5.15
C HIS A 227 22.73 -6.24 4.96
N LEU A 228 23.10 -6.55 3.71
CA LEU A 228 24.36 -7.18 3.36
C LEU A 228 25.42 -6.10 3.12
N ASN A 229 26.70 -6.49 3.20
CA ASN A 229 27.83 -5.60 2.93
C ASN A 229 28.03 -5.44 1.41
N LEU A 230 27.14 -4.68 0.78
CA LEU A 230 27.18 -4.41 -0.65
C LEU A 230 28.23 -3.35 -0.99
N THR A 231 28.97 -3.58 -2.06
CA THR A 231 29.89 -2.57 -2.63
C THR A 231 29.12 -1.42 -3.29
N THR A 232 29.76 -0.27 -3.46
CA THR A 232 29.17 0.88 -4.19
C THR A 232 28.75 0.50 -5.61
N GLN A 233 29.46 -0.42 -6.28
CA GLN A 233 29.09 -0.92 -7.61
C GLN A 233 27.82 -1.76 -7.58
N GLN A 234 27.65 -2.64 -6.59
CA GLN A 234 26.42 -3.42 -6.42
C GLN A 234 25.22 -2.52 -6.09
N TRP A 235 25.42 -1.49 -5.25
CA TRP A 235 24.40 -0.47 -5.01
C TRP A 235 23.99 0.29 -6.28
N ALA A 236 24.96 0.60 -7.13
CA ALA A 236 24.73 1.22 -8.42
C ALA A 236 23.98 0.28 -9.39
N GLU A 237 24.32 -1.00 -9.39
CA GLU A 237 23.59 -2.02 -10.16
C GLU A 237 22.14 -2.17 -9.70
N ILE A 238 21.89 -2.15 -8.37
CA ILE A 238 20.53 -2.11 -7.81
C ILE A 238 19.76 -0.91 -8.36
N ALA A 239 20.36 0.28 -8.39
CA ALA A 239 19.72 1.47 -8.97
C ALA A 239 19.46 1.31 -10.49
N CYS A 240 20.40 0.74 -11.24
CA CYS A 240 20.27 0.46 -12.66
C CYS A 240 19.20 -0.58 -13.00
N HIS A 241 18.89 -1.53 -12.13
CA HIS A 241 17.84 -2.53 -12.36
C HIS A 241 16.54 -2.23 -11.61
N GLY A 242 16.56 -1.26 -10.70
CA GLY A 242 15.42 -0.87 -9.88
C GLY A 242 14.24 -0.31 -10.66
N SER A 243 13.04 -0.61 -10.17
CA SER A 243 11.80 0.05 -10.61
C SER A 243 11.81 1.54 -10.25
N TRP A 244 11.04 2.33 -10.97
CA TRP A 244 10.92 3.77 -10.77
C TRP A 244 10.53 4.14 -9.32
N GLN A 245 9.55 3.43 -8.73
CA GLN A 245 9.12 3.67 -7.36
C GLN A 245 10.20 3.32 -6.33
N MET A 246 10.95 2.23 -6.58
CA MET A 246 12.06 1.86 -5.72
C MET A 246 13.13 2.94 -5.76
N LEU A 247 13.50 3.42 -6.94
CA LEU A 247 14.47 4.51 -7.09
C LEU A 247 14.04 5.77 -6.32
N ARG A 248 12.83 6.25 -6.58
CA ARG A 248 12.26 7.43 -5.90
C ARG A 248 12.31 7.30 -4.38
N MET A 249 12.09 6.11 -3.85
CA MET A 249 12.02 5.88 -2.39
C MET A 249 13.37 5.71 -1.70
N ASN A 250 14.45 5.50 -2.46
CA ASN A 250 15.76 5.15 -1.90
C ASN A 250 16.87 6.10 -2.37
N LEU A 251 16.54 7.30 -2.88
CA LEU A 251 17.54 8.28 -3.36
C LEU A 251 18.58 8.62 -2.31
N ASN A 252 18.16 8.91 -1.07
CA ASN A 252 19.09 9.19 0.01
C ASN A 252 19.93 7.96 0.38
N THR A 253 19.38 6.75 0.31
CA THR A 253 20.15 5.51 0.53
C THR A 253 21.25 5.35 -0.51
N PHE A 254 20.96 5.58 -1.79
CA PHE A 254 21.98 5.55 -2.84
C PHE A 254 23.05 6.64 -2.64
N LEU A 255 22.66 7.80 -2.12
CA LEU A 255 23.61 8.84 -1.75
C LEU A 255 24.54 8.42 -0.61
N CYS A 256 24.00 7.82 0.45
CA CYS A 256 24.78 7.31 1.57
C CYS A 256 25.81 6.25 1.14
N HIS A 257 25.51 5.47 0.11
CA HIS A 257 26.40 4.44 -0.43
C HIS A 257 27.26 4.93 -1.61
N ASP A 258 27.41 6.25 -1.78
CA ASP A 258 28.30 6.87 -2.77
C ASP A 258 27.98 6.54 -4.23
N VAL A 259 26.76 6.08 -4.52
CA VAL A 259 26.32 5.70 -5.88
C VAL A 259 26.45 6.87 -6.85
N PHE A 260 26.14 8.09 -6.40
CA PHE A 260 26.26 9.30 -7.23
C PHE A 260 27.71 9.75 -7.49
N LYS A 261 28.71 9.20 -6.78
CA LYS A 261 30.13 9.42 -7.09
C LYS A 261 30.60 8.59 -8.29
N ILE A 262 29.87 7.53 -8.66
CA ILE A 262 30.16 6.75 -9.86
C ILE A 262 29.81 7.57 -11.11
N LYS A 263 30.80 7.70 -12.00
CA LYS A 263 30.65 8.46 -13.26
C LYS A 263 29.44 7.96 -14.06
N GLY A 264 28.55 8.89 -14.42
CA GLY A 264 27.36 8.61 -15.23
C GLY A 264 26.13 8.16 -14.44
N MET A 265 26.27 7.74 -13.18
CA MET A 265 25.17 7.17 -12.40
C MET A 265 24.08 8.20 -12.08
N THR A 266 24.47 9.44 -11.76
CA THR A 266 23.54 10.56 -11.59
C THR A 266 22.65 10.76 -12.80
N LYS A 267 23.24 10.71 -14.01
CA LYS A 267 22.49 10.85 -15.27
C LYS A 267 21.53 9.67 -15.48
N ILE A 268 22.00 8.44 -15.27
CA ILE A 268 21.16 7.24 -15.42
C ILE A 268 19.93 7.29 -14.50
N ILE A 269 20.13 7.64 -13.22
CA ILE A 269 19.04 7.72 -12.25
C ILE A 269 18.10 8.90 -12.60
N ALA A 270 18.65 10.06 -12.98
CA ALA A 270 17.86 11.21 -13.39
C ALA A 270 17.00 10.91 -14.62
N ASP A 271 17.59 10.32 -15.67
CA ASP A 271 16.91 9.97 -16.92
C ASP A 271 15.78 8.95 -16.64
N LYS A 272 16.02 7.96 -15.78
CA LYS A 272 14.95 7.04 -15.32
C LYS A 272 13.84 7.76 -14.57
N LEU A 273 14.17 8.68 -13.66
CA LEU A 273 13.17 9.42 -12.91
C LEU A 273 12.31 10.31 -13.82
N MET A 274 12.86 10.74 -14.96
CA MET A 274 12.17 11.51 -16.00
C MET A 274 11.42 10.65 -17.04
N ASP A 275 11.42 9.32 -16.93
CA ASP A 275 10.66 8.45 -17.83
C ASP A 275 9.15 8.65 -17.62
N GLU A 276 8.50 9.34 -18.57
CA GLU A 276 7.05 9.60 -18.53
C GLU A 276 6.19 8.35 -18.48
N GLN A 277 6.58 7.28 -19.18
CA GLN A 277 5.84 6.03 -19.21
C GLN A 277 5.91 5.37 -17.82
N ALA A 278 7.09 5.35 -17.22
CA ALA A 278 7.28 4.85 -15.86
C ALA A 278 6.51 5.70 -14.83
N ILE A 279 6.53 7.03 -14.95
CA ILE A 279 5.76 7.93 -14.09
C ILE A 279 4.26 7.64 -14.20
N LYS A 280 3.70 7.56 -15.42
CA LYS A 280 2.28 7.25 -15.66
C LYS A 280 1.90 5.87 -15.13
N LYS A 281 2.72 4.85 -15.38
CA LYS A 281 2.50 3.48 -14.89
C LYS A 281 2.60 3.40 -13.37
N SER A 282 3.42 4.24 -12.74
CA SER A 282 3.57 4.28 -11.29
C SER A 282 2.33 4.77 -10.55
N ARG A 283 1.51 5.57 -11.24
CA ARG A 283 0.34 6.28 -10.70
C ARG A 283 0.67 7.11 -9.45
N VAL A 284 1.93 7.53 -9.28
CA VAL A 284 2.36 8.36 -8.16
C VAL A 284 1.56 9.66 -8.09
N PHE A 285 1.17 10.07 -6.89
CA PHE A 285 0.49 11.35 -6.69
C PHE A 285 1.49 12.51 -6.63
N PRO A 286 1.14 13.72 -7.12
CA PRO A 286 2.02 14.89 -7.06
C PRO A 286 2.59 15.17 -5.67
N TYR A 287 1.76 15.06 -4.62
CA TYR A 287 2.20 15.24 -3.24
C TYR A 287 3.28 14.23 -2.82
N GLN A 288 3.22 12.96 -3.24
CA GLN A 288 4.24 11.96 -2.91
C GLN A 288 5.60 12.30 -3.53
N LEU A 289 5.59 12.94 -4.71
CA LEU A 289 6.80 13.44 -5.35
C LEU A 289 7.32 14.71 -4.66
N MET A 290 6.42 15.61 -4.22
CA MET A 290 6.81 16.77 -3.42
C MET A 290 7.46 16.34 -2.10
N MET A 291 6.92 15.33 -1.41
CA MET A 291 7.52 14.78 -0.19
C MET A 291 8.88 14.12 -0.45
N ALA A 292 9.03 13.41 -1.57
CA ALA A 292 10.33 12.85 -1.95
C ALA A 292 11.35 13.96 -2.25
N TRP A 293 10.91 15.05 -2.88
CA TRP A 293 11.74 16.21 -3.18
C TRP A 293 12.16 16.97 -1.91
N SER A 294 11.23 17.20 -0.98
CA SER A 294 11.53 17.86 0.31
C SER A 294 12.41 17.03 1.22
N ALA A 295 12.39 15.70 1.07
CA ALA A 295 13.21 14.78 1.85
C ALA A 295 14.62 14.56 1.26
N LEU A 296 14.97 15.14 0.10
CA LEU A 296 16.31 15.00 -0.46
C LEU A 296 17.35 15.60 0.48
N ALA A 297 18.45 14.88 0.68
CA ALA A 297 19.61 15.42 1.40
C ALA A 297 20.19 16.65 0.68
N GLU A 298 20.79 17.58 1.43
CA GLU A 298 21.37 18.81 0.89
C GLU A 298 22.49 18.54 -0.13
N SER A 299 23.25 17.46 0.05
CA SER A 299 24.33 17.03 -0.85
C SER A 299 23.86 16.26 -2.07
N MET A 300 22.55 16.12 -2.29
CA MET A 300 21.99 15.43 -3.46
C MET A 300 22.34 16.18 -4.76
N PRO A 301 22.73 15.49 -5.84
CA PRO A 301 22.98 16.14 -7.12
C PRO A 301 21.77 16.93 -7.64
N PRO A 302 21.95 18.18 -8.14
CA PRO A 302 20.87 19.03 -8.62
C PRO A 302 20.01 18.39 -9.72
N GLU A 303 20.58 17.51 -10.54
CA GLU A 303 19.90 16.77 -11.60
C GLU A 303 18.76 15.89 -11.05
N ILE A 304 18.94 15.31 -9.86
CA ILE A 304 17.93 14.47 -9.22
C ILE A 304 16.76 15.33 -8.74
N ALA A 305 17.05 16.48 -8.13
CA ALA A 305 16.01 17.45 -7.76
C ALA A 305 15.23 17.95 -8.98
N LYS A 306 15.92 18.22 -10.10
CA LYS A 306 15.30 18.59 -11.37
C LYS A 306 14.43 17.46 -11.93
N ALA A 307 14.89 16.20 -11.85
CA ALA A 307 14.13 15.03 -12.27
C ALA A 307 12.83 14.85 -11.48
N LEU A 308 12.88 15.02 -10.15
CA LEU A 308 11.67 14.98 -9.33
C LEU A 308 10.69 16.12 -9.65
N LYS A 309 11.19 17.34 -9.89
CA LYS A 309 10.34 18.47 -10.33
C LYS A 309 9.64 18.17 -11.67
N PHE A 310 10.36 17.58 -12.62
CA PHE A 310 9.79 17.13 -13.90
C PHE A 310 8.73 16.04 -13.67
N ALA A 311 9.00 15.06 -12.81
CA ALA A 311 8.04 14.02 -12.47
C ALA A 311 6.76 14.61 -11.83
N VAL A 312 6.87 15.67 -11.02
CA VAL A 312 5.68 16.38 -10.47
C VAL A 312 4.83 16.92 -11.61
N GLN A 313 5.42 17.63 -12.57
CA GLN A 313 4.70 18.18 -13.73
C GLN A 313 4.00 17.08 -14.55
N CYS A 314 4.69 15.96 -14.78
CA CYS A 314 4.11 14.80 -15.45
C CYS A 314 2.95 14.19 -14.66
N SER A 315 3.06 14.09 -13.32
CA SER A 315 2.02 13.52 -12.48
C SER A 315 0.74 14.37 -12.46
N ILE A 316 0.84 15.69 -12.61
CA ILE A 316 -0.31 16.61 -12.69
C ILE A 316 -1.11 16.39 -13.98
N SER A 317 -0.45 16.00 -15.07
CA SER A 317 -1.12 15.73 -16.35
C SER A 317 -2.11 14.56 -16.27
N ASN A 318 -2.04 13.74 -15.23
CA ASN A 318 -2.98 12.64 -14.97
C ASN A 318 -4.26 13.10 -14.26
N ILE A 319 -4.34 14.36 -13.83
CA ILE A 319 -5.50 14.91 -13.12
C ILE A 319 -6.56 15.36 -14.15
N PRO A 320 -7.84 14.96 -13.99
CA PRO A 320 -8.91 15.39 -14.88
C PRO A 320 -9.04 16.92 -14.93
N LYS A 321 -9.26 17.47 -16.14
CA LYS A 321 -9.60 18.88 -16.30
C LYS A 321 -11.03 19.12 -15.83
N LEU A 322 -11.21 20.06 -14.91
CA LEU A 322 -12.54 20.56 -14.55
C LEU A 322 -13.03 21.50 -15.65
N GLN A 323 -14.24 21.27 -16.14
CA GLN A 323 -14.87 22.14 -17.14
C GLN A 323 -15.57 23.33 -16.46
N GLY A 324 -15.59 24.48 -17.15
CA GLY A 324 -16.27 25.70 -16.69
C GLY A 324 -15.36 26.67 -15.92
N ASN A 325 -15.97 27.69 -15.32
CA ASN A 325 -15.26 28.69 -14.52
C ASN A 325 -15.01 28.13 -13.12
N VAL A 326 -13.74 27.87 -12.80
CA VAL A 326 -13.33 27.31 -11.50
C VAL A 326 -12.83 28.45 -10.60
N VAL A 327 -13.48 28.62 -9.45
CA VAL A 327 -12.98 29.47 -8.36
C VAL A 327 -12.34 28.55 -7.32
N ILE A 328 -11.07 28.79 -7.01
CA ILE A 328 -10.33 28.05 -5.98
C ILE A 328 -10.26 28.94 -4.74
N ALA A 329 -11.05 28.62 -3.72
CA ALA A 329 -10.98 29.24 -2.40
C ALA A 329 -10.25 28.29 -1.46
N ILE A 330 -9.02 28.63 -1.08
CA ILE A 330 -8.20 27.85 -0.17
C ILE A 330 -8.43 28.36 1.25
N ASP A 331 -8.89 27.49 2.14
CA ASP A 331 -8.96 27.80 3.56
C ASP A 331 -7.54 27.88 4.14
N VAL A 332 -7.24 29.00 4.80
CA VAL A 332 -5.95 29.29 5.47
C VAL A 332 -6.14 29.56 6.96
N SER A 333 -7.30 29.19 7.51
CA SER A 333 -7.60 29.31 8.93
C SER A 333 -6.67 28.46 9.80
N GLY A 334 -6.61 28.77 11.10
CA GLY A 334 -5.74 28.07 12.05
C GLY A 334 -5.95 26.54 12.08
N SER A 335 -7.16 26.04 11.83
CA SER A 335 -7.43 24.59 11.73
C SER A 335 -6.70 23.92 10.58
N MET A 336 -6.38 24.66 9.51
CA MET A 336 -5.64 24.14 8.35
C MET A 336 -4.14 23.97 8.61
N SER A 337 -3.63 24.46 9.75
CA SER A 337 -2.25 24.23 10.18
C SER A 337 -2.01 22.82 10.76
N SER A 338 -3.07 22.04 10.99
CA SER A 338 -2.96 20.64 11.38
C SER A 338 -2.23 19.83 10.30
N SER A 339 -1.31 18.95 10.70
CA SER A 339 -0.60 18.09 9.78
C SER A 339 -1.57 17.21 8.99
N VAL A 340 -1.60 17.34 7.67
CA VAL A 340 -2.26 16.36 6.82
C VAL A 340 -1.49 15.04 6.96
N PRO A 341 -2.16 13.91 7.27
CA PRO A 341 -1.48 12.64 7.44
C PRO A 341 -0.62 12.33 6.21
N SER A 342 0.68 12.17 6.44
CA SER A 342 1.64 11.84 5.41
C SER A 342 1.27 10.47 4.82
N LEU A 343 0.77 10.49 3.59
CA LEU A 343 0.66 9.32 2.75
C LEU A 343 2.05 8.67 2.65
N VAL A 344 2.20 7.54 3.33
CA VAL A 344 3.38 6.68 3.34
C VAL A 344 4.47 7.20 4.28
N THR A 345 4.68 6.46 5.37
CA THR A 345 5.96 6.36 6.06
C THR A 345 7.05 6.16 5.00
N VAL A 346 7.72 7.24 4.60
CA VAL A 346 9.17 7.17 4.56
C VAL A 346 9.49 6.84 6.00
N ARG A 347 9.89 5.59 6.29
CA ARG A 347 10.54 5.35 7.57
C ARG A 347 11.58 6.46 7.64
N GLU A 348 11.50 7.33 8.65
CA GLU A 348 12.73 7.85 9.23
C GLU A 348 13.53 6.59 9.52
N GLN A 349 14.41 6.24 8.57
CA GLN A 349 15.58 5.46 8.90
C GLN A 349 16.20 6.31 9.99
N PRO A 350 16.38 5.80 11.22
CA PRO A 350 17.17 6.52 12.18
C PRO A 350 18.46 6.92 11.47
N HIS A 351 18.93 8.14 11.74
CA HIS A 351 20.27 8.58 11.41
C HIS A 351 21.29 7.66 12.10
N ASN A 352 21.39 6.42 11.64
CA ASN A 352 22.38 5.45 12.03
C ASN A 352 23.21 5.19 10.77
N CYS A 353 23.91 6.25 10.35
CA CYS A 353 25.31 6.08 10.00
C CYS A 353 25.99 5.53 11.26
N VAL A 354 25.96 4.21 11.43
CA VAL A 354 27.03 3.54 12.16
C VAL A 354 28.02 3.14 11.09
N VAL A 355 29.22 3.70 11.24
CA VAL A 355 30.43 3.43 10.44
C VAL A 355 30.67 1.94 10.32
#